data_AF-A0A3M8CNF3-F1
#
_entry.id   AF-A0A3M8CNF3-F1
#
_cell.length_a   1.000
_cell.length_b   1.000
_cell.length_c   1.000
_cell.angle_alpha   90.00
_cell.angle_beta   90.00
_cell.angle_gamma   90.00
#
_symmetry.space_group_name_H-M   'P 1'
#
loop_
_entity.id
_entity.type
_entity.pdbx_description
1 polymer ?
#
loop_
_entity_poly.entity_id
_entity_poly.type
_entity_poly.pdbx_seq_one_letter_code
_entity_poly.pdbx_strand_id
1 'polypeptide(L)'
;IHTELSPGIPVIMVFVRHRSNKKEWLAILSTDCSLTEEEIIKIYSIRWDIEVFFKCAKSLLRLQKEFQGRSYDLLISHTTIVFSRYILLAWQHRQSTDQRTLGGLFHLLCDEVSQLDWAVALKQLIDLIEDIAQKANKKITKLIKTQLQQWIMGLPSYIKGYLPNLSCES
;
A
#
# COMPACT_ATOMS: atom_id res chain seq x y z
N ILE A 1 9.73 -0.50 -25.30
CA ILE A 1 10.15 -1.19 -26.54
C ILE A 1 10.52 -2.61 -26.17
N HIS A 2 9.87 -3.61 -26.78
CA HIS A 2 10.27 -5.01 -26.61
C HIS A 2 11.34 -5.35 -27.64
N THR A 3 12.42 -5.97 -27.19
CA THR A 3 13.52 -6.40 -28.05
C THR A 3 14.20 -7.62 -27.43
N GLU A 4 15.19 -8.18 -28.11
CA GLU A 4 15.98 -9.31 -27.64
C GLU A 4 17.46 -8.93 -27.57
N LEU A 5 18.13 -9.29 -26.48
CA LEU A 5 19.59 -9.24 -26.37
C LEU A 5 20.16 -10.53 -26.95
N SER A 6 21.26 -10.48 -27.71
CA SER A 6 22.03 -11.70 -28.06
C SER A 6 22.53 -12.33 -26.76
N PRO A 7 22.06 -13.53 -26.35
CA PRO A 7 21.75 -14.72 -27.15
C PRO A 7 20.24 -15.12 -27.26
N GLY A 8 19.31 -14.18 -27.38
CA GLY A 8 17.86 -14.41 -27.46
C GLY A 8 17.10 -14.12 -26.16
N ILE A 9 17.63 -13.26 -25.28
CA ILE A 9 16.97 -12.93 -24.01
C ILE A 9 15.96 -11.80 -24.28
N PRO A 10 14.64 -12.03 -24.04
CA PRO A 10 13.64 -10.99 -24.22
C PRO A 10 13.82 -9.91 -23.16
N VAL A 11 13.77 -8.65 -23.59
CA VAL A 11 13.90 -7.48 -22.73
C VAL A 11 12.93 -6.37 -23.12
N ILE A 12 12.50 -5.62 -22.11
CA ILE A 12 11.82 -4.35 -22.28
C ILE A 12 12.84 -3.24 -22.06
N MET A 13 12.91 -2.33 -23.02
CA MET A 13 13.67 -1.09 -22.94
C MET A 13 12.73 0.10 -22.74
N VAL A 14 12.96 0.84 -21.65
CA VAL A 14 12.22 2.04 -21.26
C VAL A 14 13.15 3.25 -21.35
N PHE A 15 12.74 4.28 -22.09
CA PHE A 15 13.49 5.52 -22.23
C PHE A 15 12.85 6.63 -21.39
N VAL A 16 13.58 7.10 -20.38
CA VAL A 16 13.17 8.18 -19.50
C VAL A 16 13.88 9.45 -19.91
N ARG A 17 13.15 10.44 -20.44
CA ARG A 17 13.74 11.72 -20.81
C ARG A 17 13.96 12.60 -19.59
N HIS A 18 15.10 13.27 -19.52
CA HIS A 18 15.35 14.27 -18.49
C HIS A 18 14.36 15.45 -18.65
N ARG A 19 13.77 15.91 -17.53
CA ARG A 19 12.71 16.94 -17.55
C ARG A 19 13.24 18.30 -18.02
N SER A 20 14.40 18.71 -17.52
CA SER A 20 15.02 20.01 -17.84
C SER A 20 15.90 19.97 -19.08
N ASN A 21 16.84 19.02 -19.21
CA ASN A 21 17.70 18.87 -20.38
C ASN A 21 17.10 17.89 -21.41
N LYS A 22 16.41 18.42 -22.44
CA LYS A 22 15.73 17.57 -23.45
C LYS A 22 16.67 16.68 -24.28
N LYS A 23 17.97 16.94 -24.28
CA LYS A 23 18.98 16.12 -24.99
C LYS A 23 19.43 14.91 -24.18
N GLU A 24 19.18 14.92 -22.87
CA GLU A 24 19.55 13.82 -21.97
C GLU A 24 18.37 12.86 -21.79
N TRP A 25 18.70 11.57 -21.81
CA TRP A 25 17.77 10.48 -21.58
C TRP A 25 18.49 9.34 -20.88
N LEU A 26 17.71 8.57 -20.12
CA LEU A 26 18.14 7.36 -19.44
C LEU A 26 17.42 6.18 -20.08
N ALA A 27 18.15 5.15 -20.50
CA ALA A 27 17.54 3.88 -20.87
C ALA A 27 17.64 2.89 -19.72
N ILE A 28 16.52 2.27 -19.40
CA ILE A 28 16.40 1.20 -18.42
C ILE A 28 16.02 -0.07 -19.18
N LEU A 29 16.72 -1.17 -18.92
CA LEU A 29 16.44 -2.48 -19.48
C LEU A 29 15.91 -3.39 -18.37
N SER A 30 14.83 -4.11 -18.64
CA SER A 30 14.28 -5.15 -17.78
C SER A 30 14.20 -6.46 -18.55
N THR A 31 14.66 -7.56 -17.95
CA THR A 31 14.44 -8.92 -18.45
C THR A 31 13.06 -9.46 -18.07
N ASP A 32 12.43 -8.89 -17.05
CA ASP A 32 11.06 -9.21 -16.71
C ASP A 32 10.12 -8.43 -17.63
N CYS A 33 9.52 -9.16 -18.57
CA CYS A 33 8.62 -8.61 -19.58
C CYS A 33 7.16 -8.51 -19.10
N SER A 34 6.86 -8.94 -17.87
CA SER A 34 5.51 -8.84 -17.28
C SER A 34 5.25 -7.48 -16.63
N LEU A 35 6.32 -6.73 -16.33
CA LEU A 35 6.25 -5.44 -15.65
C LEU A 35 5.80 -4.33 -16.60
N THR A 36 5.01 -3.42 -16.06
CA THR A 36 4.67 -2.14 -16.72
C THR A 36 5.87 -1.19 -16.73
N GLU A 37 5.87 -0.22 -17.65
CA GLU A 37 6.93 0.78 -17.73
C GLU A 37 7.07 1.58 -16.42
N GLU A 38 5.96 1.92 -15.76
CA GLU A 38 5.95 2.63 -14.47
C GLU A 38 6.60 1.79 -13.37
N GLU A 39 6.33 0.49 -13.31
CA GLU A 39 6.93 -0.42 -12.34
C GLU A 39 8.43 -0.57 -12.55
N ILE A 40 8.88 -0.69 -13.81
CA ILE A 40 10.31 -0.73 -14.16
C ILE A 40 11.01 0.54 -13.66
N ILE A 41 10.42 1.72 -13.91
CA ILE A 41 10.97 3.00 -13.44
C ILE A 41 10.99 3.06 -11.91
N LYS A 42 9.91 2.60 -11.25
CA LYS A 42 9.80 2.59 -9.79
C LYS A 42 10.86 1.68 -9.16
N ILE A 43 11.06 0.47 -9.68
CA ILE A 43 12.10 -0.46 -9.20
C ILE A 43 13.48 0.15 -9.42
N TYR A 44 13.73 0.72 -10.60
CA TYR A 44 15.00 1.37 -10.90
C TYR A 44 15.29 2.55 -9.96
N SER A 45 14.26 3.29 -9.53
CA SER A 45 14.43 4.43 -8.62
C SER A 45 15.08 4.04 -7.28
N ILE A 46 14.85 2.81 -6.81
CA ILE A 46 15.43 2.26 -5.57
C ILE A 46 16.95 2.13 -5.69
N ARG A 47 17.50 2.01 -6.91
CA ARG A 47 18.95 1.93 -7.15
C ARG A 47 19.69 3.11 -6.51
N TRP A 48 19.08 4.30 -6.48
CA TRP A 48 19.71 5.49 -5.91
C TRP A 48 20.05 5.33 -4.42
N ASP A 49 19.32 4.49 -3.69
CA ASP A 49 19.57 4.23 -2.27
C ASP A 49 20.98 3.69 -2.01
N ILE A 50 21.59 2.97 -2.97
CA ILE A 50 22.96 2.49 -2.83
C ILE A 50 23.98 3.64 -2.81
N GLU A 51 23.70 4.72 -3.55
CA GLU A 51 24.57 5.89 -3.59
C GLU A 51 24.50 6.66 -2.27
N VAL A 52 23.29 6.79 -1.70
CA VAL A 52 23.07 7.36 -0.37
C VAL A 52 23.74 6.49 0.70
N PHE A 53 23.61 5.16 0.61
CA PHE A 53 24.31 4.22 1.48
C PHE A 53 25.82 4.44 1.44
N PHE A 54 26.45 4.42 0.27
CA PHE A 54 27.90 4.58 0.15
C PHE A 54 28.37 5.97 0.57
N LYS A 55 27.56 7.01 0.34
CA LYS A 55 27.83 8.36 0.83
C LYS A 55 27.90 8.35 2.35
N CYS A 56 26.88 7.82 3.04
CA CYS A 56 26.84 7.72 4.50
C CYS A 56 27.94 6.82 5.06
N ALA A 57 28.18 5.66 4.45
CA ALA A 57 29.21 4.72 4.89
C ALA A 57 30.60 5.36 4.88
N LYS A 58 30.94 6.09 3.82
CA LYS A 58 32.24 6.79 3.69
C LYS A 58 32.34 8.04 4.57
N SER A 59 31.32 8.90 4.58
CA SER A 59 31.40 10.20 5.26
C SER A 59 31.13 10.13 6.76
N LEU A 60 30.17 9.30 7.19
CA LEU A 60 29.70 9.24 8.58
C LEU A 60 30.27 8.03 9.33
N LEU A 61 30.36 6.88 8.65
CA LEU A 61 30.79 5.63 9.28
C LEU A 61 32.27 5.30 9.00
N ARG A 62 33.01 6.24 8.41
CA ARG A 62 34.47 6.15 8.21
C ARG A 62 34.93 4.91 7.45
N LEU A 63 34.13 4.41 6.50
CA LEU A 63 34.55 3.36 5.58
C LEU A 63 35.92 3.74 4.96
N GLN A 64 36.90 2.83 5.01
CA GLN A 64 38.31 3.02 4.58
C GLN A 64 39.14 4.06 5.36
N LYS A 65 38.55 4.84 6.26
CA LYS A 65 39.25 5.90 7.02
C LYS A 65 39.49 5.58 8.48
N GLU A 66 38.71 4.66 9.05
CA GLU A 66 38.78 4.31 10.48
C GLU A 66 40.09 3.59 10.85
N PHE A 67 40.59 2.72 9.96
CA PHE A 67 41.82 1.97 10.16
C PHE A 67 42.69 2.00 8.90
N GLN A 68 44.01 1.94 9.07
CA GLN A 68 45.01 1.90 7.99
C GLN A 68 45.78 0.57 8.01
N GLY A 69 45.08 -0.55 8.22
CA GLY A 69 45.75 -1.84 8.24
C GLY A 69 45.89 -2.46 6.85
N ARG A 70 46.89 -3.34 6.71
CA ARG A 70 47.31 -3.94 5.43
C ARG A 70 46.87 -5.39 5.25
N SER A 71 46.15 -5.95 6.22
CA SER A 71 45.62 -7.32 6.15
C SER A 71 44.29 -7.34 5.41
N TYR A 72 44.10 -8.36 4.57
CA TYR A 72 42.85 -8.58 3.85
C TYR A 72 41.69 -8.92 4.80
N ASP A 73 41.95 -9.72 5.84
CA ASP A 73 40.96 -10.08 6.86
C ASP A 73 40.44 -8.86 7.61
N LEU A 74 41.34 -7.91 7.88
CA LEU A 74 40.97 -6.63 8.50
C LEU A 74 40.06 -5.82 7.57
N LEU A 75 40.36 -5.76 6.27
CA LEU A 75 39.56 -5.01 5.30
C LEU A 75 38.14 -5.59 5.18
N ILE A 76 38.02 -6.92 5.13
CA ILE A 76 36.72 -7.60 5.13
C ILE A 76 35.97 -7.31 6.42
N SER A 77 36.62 -7.49 7.57
CA SER A 77 36.00 -7.30 8.88
C SER A 77 35.55 -5.85 9.06
N HIS A 78 36.38 -4.88 8.69
CA HIS A 78 36.06 -3.46 8.75
C HIS A 78 34.84 -3.12 7.88
N THR A 79 34.84 -3.55 6.62
CA THR A 79 33.73 -3.31 5.70
C THR A 79 32.44 -3.90 6.24
N THR A 80 32.50 -5.14 6.74
CA THR A 80 31.35 -5.84 7.34
C THR A 80 30.80 -5.09 8.54
N ILE A 81 31.66 -4.64 9.45
CA ILE A 81 31.25 -3.90 10.64
C ILE A 81 30.59 -2.57 10.25
N VAL A 82 31.17 -1.83 9.31
CA VAL A 82 30.61 -0.55 8.84
C VAL A 82 29.24 -0.76 8.20
N PHE A 83 29.07 -1.81 7.39
CA PHE A 83 27.81 -2.10 6.72
C PHE A 83 26.74 -2.53 7.73
N SER A 84 27.08 -3.41 8.68
CA SER A 84 26.17 -3.81 9.76
C SER A 84 25.74 -2.63 10.63
N ARG A 85 26.67 -1.72 10.96
CA ARG A 85 26.36 -0.47 11.68
C ARG A 85 25.38 0.40 10.89
N TYR A 86 25.59 0.56 9.59
CA TYR A 86 24.65 1.30 8.75
C TYR A 86 23.26 0.68 8.78
N ILE A 87 23.15 -0.65 8.61
CA ILE A 87 21.87 -1.35 8.58
C ILE A 87 21.10 -1.13 9.89
N LEU A 88 21.77 -1.30 11.04
CA LEU A 88 21.17 -1.08 12.35
C LEU A 88 20.69 0.36 12.53
N LEU A 89 21.52 1.34 12.17
CA LEU A 89 21.17 2.76 12.29
C LEU A 89 20.03 3.15 11.34
N ALA A 90 20.05 2.65 10.10
CA ALA A 90 18.99 2.90 9.12
C ALA A 90 17.66 2.27 9.57
N TRP A 91 17.71 1.06 10.13
CA TRP A 91 16.54 0.40 10.71
C TRP A 91 15.98 1.22 11.88
N GLN A 92 16.82 1.59 12.85
CA GLN A 92 16.39 2.39 13.99
C GLN A 92 15.79 3.74 13.56
N HIS A 93 16.43 4.42 12.61
CA HIS A 93 15.92 5.67 12.06
C HIS A 93 14.56 5.52 11.37
N ARG A 94 14.32 4.41 10.65
CA ARG A 94 13.00 4.11 10.08
C ARG A 94 11.95 3.93 11.17
N GLN A 95 12.28 3.17 12.23
CA GLN A 95 11.35 2.97 13.34
C GLN A 95 10.99 4.27 14.07
N SER A 96 11.92 5.23 14.15
CA SER A 96 11.68 6.50 14.83
C SER A 96 11.03 7.58 13.96
N THR A 97 11.15 7.50 12.63
CA THR A 97 10.87 8.64 11.73
C THR A 97 9.88 8.33 10.63
N ASP A 98 9.68 7.06 10.25
CA ASP A 98 8.81 6.71 9.14
C ASP A 98 7.34 6.65 9.58
N GLN A 99 6.55 7.66 9.17
CA GLN A 99 5.08 7.65 9.34
C GLN A 99 4.38 6.63 8.42
N ARG A 100 5.07 5.88 7.54
CA ARG A 100 4.41 4.85 6.71
C ARG A 100 3.79 3.70 7.50
N THR A 101 4.17 3.48 8.75
CA THR A 101 3.40 2.64 9.69
C THR A 101 1.98 3.16 9.91
N LEU A 102 1.78 4.49 9.87
CA LEU A 102 0.44 5.09 9.83
C LEU A 102 -0.24 4.97 8.47
N GLY A 103 0.48 4.72 7.37
CA GLY A 103 -0.13 4.49 6.06
C GLY A 103 -0.94 3.20 6.03
N GLY A 104 -0.44 2.14 6.66
CA GLY A 104 -1.21 0.91 6.89
C GLY A 104 -2.40 1.15 7.81
N LEU A 105 -2.21 1.89 8.90
CA LEU A 105 -3.31 2.29 9.80
C LEU A 105 -4.36 3.14 9.07
N PHE A 106 -3.95 4.08 8.23
CA PHE A 106 -4.82 4.94 7.45
C PHE A 106 -5.62 4.13 6.43
N HIS A 107 -5.01 3.13 5.78
CA HIS A 107 -5.72 2.24 4.88
C HIS A 107 -6.79 1.41 5.60
N LEU A 108 -6.45 0.84 6.77
CA LEU A 108 -7.40 0.13 7.62
C LEU A 108 -8.54 1.03 8.11
N LEU A 109 -8.21 2.27 8.51
CA LEU A 109 -9.20 3.27 8.92
C LEU A 109 -10.09 3.70 7.74
N CYS A 110 -9.54 3.84 6.53
CA CYS A 110 -10.33 4.14 5.33
C CYS A 110 -11.30 2.99 4.99
N ASP A 111 -10.87 1.74 5.12
CA ASP A 111 -11.73 0.58 4.95
C ASP A 111 -12.86 0.57 6.00
N GLU A 112 -12.53 0.85 7.26
CA GLU A 112 -13.52 0.93 8.35
C GLU A 112 -14.52 2.09 8.16
N VAL A 113 -14.05 3.26 7.72
CA VAL A 113 -14.90 4.40 7.35
C VAL A 113 -15.82 4.06 6.17
N SER A 114 -15.32 3.32 5.17
CA SER A 114 -16.16 2.89 4.04
C SER A 114 -17.25 1.89 4.46
N GLN A 115 -16.98 1.05 5.47
CA GLN A 115 -17.99 0.14 6.04
C GLN A 115 -19.07 0.90 6.80
N LEU A 116 -18.70 1.98 7.50
CA LEU A 116 -19.65 2.90 8.15
C LEU A 116 -20.62 3.54 7.13
N ASP A 117 -20.15 3.93 5.95
CA ASP A 117 -21.01 4.50 4.90
C ASP A 117 -22.12 3.52 4.44
N TRP A 118 -21.79 2.24 4.29
CA TRP A 118 -22.78 1.20 3.96
C TRP A 118 -23.81 1.01 5.08
N ALA A 119 -23.38 1.01 6.34
CA ALA A 119 -24.30 0.91 7.48
C ALA A 119 -25.26 2.11 7.53
N VAL A 120 -24.76 3.32 7.26
CA VAL A 120 -25.58 4.54 7.20
C VAL A 120 -26.57 4.49 6.05
N ALA A 121 -26.14 4.10 4.84
CA ALA A 121 -27.02 3.98 3.67
C ALA A 121 -28.13 2.93 3.90
N LEU A 122 -27.79 1.81 4.53
CA LEU A 122 -28.75 0.74 4.85
C LEU A 122 -29.78 1.19 5.89
N LYS A 123 -29.35 1.96 6.90
CA LYS A 123 -30.27 2.58 7.87
C LYS A 123 -31.23 3.56 7.18
N GLN A 124 -30.71 4.44 6.32
CA GLN A 124 -31.54 5.40 5.58
C GLN A 124 -32.58 4.71 4.69
N LEU A 125 -32.22 3.58 4.06
CA LEU A 125 -33.16 2.79 3.26
C LEU A 125 -34.32 2.27 4.11
N ILE A 126 -34.04 1.81 5.33
CA ILE A 126 -35.07 1.28 6.23
C ILE A 126 -35.98 2.40 6.73
N ASP A 127 -35.40 3.53 7.15
CA ASP A 127 -36.17 4.70 7.57
C ASP A 127 -37.14 5.15 6.46
N LEU A 128 -36.69 5.12 5.19
CA LEU A 128 -37.52 5.46 4.04
C LEU A 128 -38.64 4.45 3.78
N ILE A 129 -38.37 3.14 3.97
CA ILE A 129 -39.41 2.10 3.86
C ILE A 129 -40.44 2.24 4.98
N GLU A 130 -40.01 2.59 6.19
CA GLU A 130 -40.92 2.83 7.32
C GLU A 130 -41.81 4.05 7.07
N ASP A 131 -41.24 5.15 6.57
CA ASP A 131 -41.98 6.35 6.16
C ASP A 131 -43.06 6.04 5.09
N ILE A 132 -42.71 5.20 4.11
CA ILE A 132 -43.67 4.74 3.09
C ILE A 132 -44.76 3.88 3.75
N ALA A 133 -44.38 3.00 4.68
CA ALA A 133 -45.32 2.12 5.37
C ALA A 133 -46.34 2.90 6.22
N GLN A 134 -45.93 4.03 6.83
CA GLN A 134 -46.83 4.92 7.57
C GLN A 134 -47.84 5.65 6.67
N LYS A 135 -47.44 5.99 5.44
CA LYS A 135 -48.30 6.70 4.47
C LYS A 135 -49.18 5.74 3.65
N ALA A 136 -48.90 4.44 3.69
CA ALA A 136 -49.63 3.42 2.96
C ALA A 136 -50.92 2.96 3.69
N ASN A 137 -51.84 2.36 2.94
CA ASN A 137 -53.05 1.76 3.52
C ASN A 137 -52.70 0.46 4.30
N LYS A 138 -53.51 0.12 5.32
CA LYS A 138 -53.25 -0.97 6.28
C LYS A 138 -52.84 -2.31 5.64
N LYS A 139 -53.42 -2.66 4.49
CA LYS A 139 -53.09 -3.90 3.76
C LYS A 139 -51.65 -3.89 3.22
N ILE A 140 -51.22 -2.75 2.68
CA ILE A 140 -49.88 -2.55 2.12
C ILE A 140 -48.85 -2.43 3.24
N THR A 141 -49.15 -1.69 4.31
CA THR A 141 -48.29 -1.60 5.51
C THR A 141 -48.01 -2.97 6.10
N LYS A 142 -49.05 -3.84 6.20
CA LYS A 142 -48.90 -5.22 6.69
C LYS A 142 -47.99 -6.04 5.76
N LEU A 143 -48.17 -5.94 4.45
CA LEU A 143 -47.32 -6.61 3.46
C LEU A 143 -45.86 -6.17 3.59
N ILE A 144 -45.61 -4.86 3.66
CA ILE A 144 -44.26 -4.29 3.80
C ILE A 144 -43.59 -4.83 5.05
N LYS A 145 -44.26 -4.77 6.21
CA LYS A 145 -43.70 -5.27 7.48
C LYS A 145 -43.35 -6.76 7.42
N THR A 146 -44.24 -7.59 6.86
CA THR A 146 -43.99 -9.03 6.72
C THR A 146 -42.79 -9.33 5.81
N GLN A 147 -42.67 -8.62 4.69
CA GLN A 147 -41.54 -8.80 3.78
C GLN A 147 -40.22 -8.31 4.39
N LEU A 148 -40.23 -7.18 5.11
CA LEU A 148 -39.06 -6.65 5.79
C LEU A 148 -38.55 -7.62 6.87
N GLN A 149 -39.45 -8.23 7.64
CA GLN A 149 -39.10 -9.26 8.62
C GLN A 149 -38.49 -10.51 7.97
N GLN A 150 -39.08 -11.00 6.87
CA GLN A 150 -38.55 -12.15 6.13
C GLN A 150 -37.15 -11.86 5.57
N TRP A 151 -36.95 -10.66 5.03
CA TRP A 151 -35.65 -10.22 4.53
C TRP A 151 -34.61 -10.12 5.66
N ILE A 152 -34.96 -9.47 6.79
CA ILE A 152 -34.07 -9.38 7.97
C ILE A 152 -33.69 -10.78 8.47
N MET A 153 -34.63 -11.72 8.53
CA MET A 153 -34.35 -13.10 8.96
C MET A 153 -33.30 -13.77 8.06
N GLY A 154 -33.34 -13.51 6.75
CA GLY A 154 -32.40 -14.04 5.76
C GLY A 154 -31.02 -13.40 5.76
N LEU A 155 -30.80 -12.29 6.48
CA LEU A 155 -29.50 -11.61 6.51
C LEU A 155 -28.45 -12.36 7.35
N PRO A 156 -27.16 -12.31 6.95
CA PRO A 156 -26.04 -12.76 7.77
C PRO A 156 -25.98 -12.07 9.15
N SER A 157 -25.45 -12.78 10.15
CA SER A 157 -25.36 -12.30 11.55
C SER A 157 -24.60 -10.99 11.70
N TYR A 158 -23.55 -10.77 10.91
CA TYR A 158 -22.76 -9.54 10.97
C TYR A 158 -23.53 -8.31 10.45
N ILE A 159 -24.48 -8.47 9.52
CA ILE A 159 -25.33 -7.36 9.04
C ILE A 159 -26.42 -7.02 10.06
N LYS A 160 -26.99 -8.05 10.72
CA LYS A 160 -28.01 -7.88 11.76
C LYS A 160 -27.54 -7.00 12.92
N GLY A 161 -26.23 -7.00 13.23
CA GLY A 161 -25.65 -6.15 14.27
C GLY A 161 -25.72 -4.64 13.98
N TYR A 162 -25.80 -4.24 12.71
CA TYR A 162 -25.91 -2.82 12.30
C TYR A 162 -27.35 -2.31 12.24
N LEU A 163 -28.33 -3.19 12.45
CA LEU A 163 -29.75 -2.87 12.46
C LEU A 163 -30.25 -2.77 13.90
N PRO A 164 -30.30 -1.57 14.52
CA PRO A 164 -30.84 -1.45 15.86
C PRO A 164 -32.32 -1.85 15.85
N ASN A 165 -32.68 -2.82 16.70
CA ASN A 165 -34.03 -3.29 17.08
C ASN A 165 -35.20 -2.79 16.21
N LEU A 166 -35.29 -3.29 14.96
CA LEU A 166 -36.51 -3.26 14.15
C LEU A 166 -37.50 -4.36 14.58
N SER A 167 -37.21 -5.05 15.69
CA SER A 167 -38.19 -5.84 16.41
C SER A 167 -39.32 -4.90 16.82
N CYS A 168 -40.32 -4.78 15.95
CA CYS A 168 -41.66 -4.38 16.34
C CYS A 168 -42.05 -5.31 17.49
N GLU A 169 -41.89 -4.84 18.72
CA GLU A 169 -42.57 -5.42 19.86
C GLU A 169 -44.07 -5.47 19.50
N SER A 170 -44.64 -6.65 19.73
CA SER A 170 -46.04 -6.97 19.40
C SER A 170 -47.01 -6.20 20.30
#